data_AF-A0A936R007-F1
#
_entry.id   AF-A0A936R007-F1
#
_cell.length_a   1.000
_cell.length_b   1.000
_cell.length_c   1.000
_cell.angle_alpha   90.00
_cell.angle_beta   90.00
_cell.angle_gamma   90.00
#
_symmetry.space_group_name_H-M   'P 1'
#
loop_
_entity.id
_entity.type
_entity.pdbx_description
1 polymer ?
#
loop_
_entity_poly.entity_id
_entity_poly.type
_entity_poly.pdbx_seq_one_letter_code
_entity_poly.pdbx_strand_id
1 'polypeptide(L)'
;MGSPWYGGLAAVVAVALLAVGCTTTTTTSSETLTSSSGEKTGAEKRQDALNSYIELGMGYIGQNNRDQARLNLLRALEIDSRSPAANNGMALLYQIERDSAHAEEYFKKALAYDRDFTQARNNYAAFLFAQNRVEEAYEQLNLASRDVNYRLRPQVFLNLGTVASKLGKTREAKDAWERAIALDREQAGPYLELAQLYFDQGDLPEAKRFLDRHAQLAKPSARSLWLAVRLEDAFGNADGVASKGMALRKLFPYSREAVDYQKWIKDSGQSQ
;
A
#
# COMPACT_ATOMS: atom_id res chain seq x y z
N MET A 1 -39.08 30.54 -34.80
CA MET A 1 -40.12 30.09 -35.74
C MET A 1 -39.42 29.39 -36.90
N GLY A 2 -39.81 28.15 -37.22
CA GLY A 2 -39.51 27.51 -38.52
C GLY A 2 -38.38 26.46 -38.56
N SER A 3 -38.74 25.20 -38.30
CA SER A 3 -38.22 24.00 -39.00
C SER A 3 -38.49 24.10 -40.53
N PRO A 4 -37.98 23.26 -41.48
CA PRO A 4 -37.85 21.79 -41.35
C PRO A 4 -36.78 21.04 -42.21
N TRP A 5 -36.77 19.71 -41.99
CA TRP A 5 -36.51 18.51 -42.82
C TRP A 5 -36.08 18.65 -44.32
N TYR A 6 -35.31 17.76 -44.98
CA TYR A 6 -35.60 16.34 -45.30
C TYR A 6 -34.43 15.65 -46.07
N GLY A 7 -34.27 14.33 -45.89
CA GLY A 7 -34.46 13.30 -46.94
C GLY A 7 -33.43 13.09 -48.08
N GLY A 8 -32.59 12.06 -47.93
CA GLY A 8 -32.66 10.75 -48.62
C GLY A 8 -32.63 10.57 -50.16
N LEU A 9 -31.77 9.63 -50.60
CA LEU A 9 -31.91 8.62 -51.70
C LEU A 9 -32.00 9.14 -53.16
N ALA A 10 -31.51 8.51 -54.24
CA ALA A 10 -30.83 7.24 -54.54
C ALA A 10 -30.38 7.26 -56.03
N ALA A 11 -29.78 6.13 -56.48
CA ALA A 11 -29.68 5.61 -57.86
C ALA A 11 -28.44 6.00 -58.70
N VAL A 12 -27.45 5.10 -58.89
CA VAL A 12 -27.33 3.91 -59.80
C VAL A 12 -26.74 4.30 -61.16
N VAL A 13 -25.63 3.67 -61.57
CA VAL A 13 -25.42 2.96 -62.85
C VAL A 13 -24.17 2.07 -62.73
N ALA A 14 -24.29 0.82 -63.16
CA ALA A 14 -23.23 -0.19 -63.29
C ALA A 14 -22.71 -0.27 -64.73
N VAL A 15 -21.42 -0.60 -64.95
CA VAL A 15 -20.94 -1.39 -66.12
C VAL A 15 -19.64 -2.12 -65.73
N ALA A 16 -19.57 -3.41 -66.07
CA ALA A 16 -18.42 -4.31 -65.94
C ALA A 16 -17.58 -4.38 -67.24
N LEU A 17 -16.29 -4.74 -67.15
CA LEU A 17 -15.62 -5.80 -67.94
C LEU A 17 -14.06 -5.82 -67.77
N LEU A 18 -13.60 -6.96 -67.26
CA LEU A 18 -12.37 -7.76 -67.49
C LEU A 18 -11.05 -7.13 -68.01
N ALA A 19 -9.95 -7.43 -67.31
CA ALA A 19 -8.66 -7.81 -67.91
C ALA A 19 -7.80 -8.64 -66.92
N VAL A 20 -7.04 -9.57 -67.49
CA VAL A 20 -6.29 -10.68 -66.87
C VAL A 20 -4.84 -10.29 -66.57
N GLY A 21 -4.30 -10.81 -65.46
CA GLY A 21 -2.93 -11.37 -65.41
C GLY A 21 -1.79 -10.50 -64.86
N CYS A 22 -1.25 -10.89 -63.70
CA CYS A 22 0.15 -11.32 -63.56
C CYS A 22 0.40 -11.96 -62.20
N THR A 23 1.01 -13.13 -62.23
CA THR A 23 1.35 -13.98 -61.10
C THR A 23 2.60 -13.48 -60.38
N THR A 24 2.53 -13.32 -59.06
CA THR A 24 3.71 -13.39 -58.18
C THR A 24 3.51 -14.55 -57.23
N THR A 25 4.27 -15.61 -57.45
CA THR A 25 4.40 -16.75 -56.54
C THR A 25 5.09 -16.27 -55.28
N THR A 26 4.30 -15.87 -54.28
CA THR A 26 4.80 -15.82 -52.90
C THR A 26 4.55 -17.19 -52.33
N THR A 27 5.63 -17.92 -52.06
CA THR A 27 5.61 -19.15 -51.27
C THR A 27 5.12 -18.76 -49.87
N THR A 28 3.81 -18.79 -49.67
CA THR A 28 3.21 -18.80 -48.34
C THR A 28 3.55 -20.17 -47.77
N SER A 29 4.64 -20.22 -47.01
CA SER A 29 4.82 -21.20 -45.95
C SER A 29 3.52 -21.20 -45.16
N SER A 30 2.72 -22.24 -45.34
CA SER A 30 1.55 -22.49 -44.52
C SER A 30 2.09 -22.88 -43.15
N GLU A 31 2.57 -21.89 -42.40
CA GLU A 31 2.60 -21.98 -40.95
C GLU A 31 1.14 -22.09 -40.57
N THR A 32 0.78 -23.33 -40.25
CA THR A 32 -0.36 -23.65 -39.43
C THR A 32 -0.25 -22.78 -38.18
N LEU A 33 -0.88 -21.59 -38.26
CA LEU A 33 -1.38 -20.85 -37.11
C LEU A 33 -2.39 -21.78 -36.46
N THR A 34 -1.84 -22.70 -35.67
CA THR A 34 -2.56 -23.41 -34.64
C THR A 34 -2.92 -22.31 -33.66
N SER A 35 -4.06 -21.68 -33.88
CA SER A 35 -4.81 -21.00 -32.84
C SER A 35 -5.10 -22.06 -31.79
N SER A 36 -4.16 -22.26 -30.86
CA SER A 36 -4.45 -22.96 -29.63
C SER A 36 -5.38 -22.06 -28.83
N SER A 37 -6.68 -22.15 -29.12
CA SER A 37 -7.72 -21.97 -28.12
C SER A 37 -7.59 -23.10 -27.11
N GLY A 38 -6.44 -23.15 -26.42
CA GLY A 38 -6.08 -24.21 -25.50
C GLY A 38 -7.03 -24.14 -24.33
N GLU A 39 -7.98 -25.07 -24.28
CA GLU A 39 -8.82 -25.23 -23.11
C GLU A 39 -7.92 -25.42 -21.89
N LYS A 40 -8.06 -24.55 -20.88
CA LYS A 40 -7.35 -24.70 -19.62
C LYS A 40 -7.56 -26.10 -19.06
N THR A 41 -6.46 -26.74 -18.66
CA THR A 41 -6.46 -28.04 -18.00
C THR A 41 -7.26 -27.98 -16.70
N GLY A 42 -7.70 -29.14 -16.20
CA GLY A 42 -8.39 -29.21 -14.91
C GLY A 42 -7.54 -28.69 -13.75
N ALA A 43 -6.21 -28.81 -13.84
CA ALA A 43 -5.28 -28.27 -12.83
C ALA A 43 -5.21 -26.74 -12.88
N GLU A 44 -5.09 -26.15 -14.08
CA GLU A 44 -5.10 -24.70 -14.26
C GLU A 44 -6.43 -24.09 -13.79
N LYS A 45 -7.56 -24.71 -14.13
CA LYS A 45 -8.88 -24.27 -13.64
C LYS A 45 -8.99 -24.29 -12.12
N ARG A 46 -8.42 -25.31 -11.46
CA ARG A 46 -8.37 -25.37 -9.98
C ARG A 46 -7.48 -24.28 -9.40
N GLN A 47 -6.33 -24.01 -10.01
CA GLN A 47 -5.43 -22.93 -9.57
C GLN A 47 -6.06 -21.55 -9.76
N ASP A 48 -6.76 -21.32 -10.88
CA ASP A 48 -7.52 -20.09 -11.12
C ASP A 48 -8.61 -19.91 -10.06
N ALA A 49 -9.35 -20.98 -9.74
CA ALA A 49 -10.37 -20.95 -8.70
C ALA A 49 -9.76 -20.64 -7.31
N LEU A 50 -8.63 -21.27 -6.96
CA LEU A 50 -7.88 -20.99 -5.74
C LEU A 50 -7.51 -19.50 -5.66
N ASN A 51 -6.88 -18.96 -6.70
CA ASN A 51 -6.48 -17.56 -6.77
C ASN A 51 -7.69 -16.62 -6.65
N SER A 52 -8.78 -16.93 -7.36
CA SER A 52 -10.03 -16.14 -7.32
C SER A 52 -10.61 -16.09 -5.92
N TYR A 53 -10.68 -17.22 -5.22
CA TYR A 53 -11.18 -17.27 -3.84
C TYR A 53 -10.28 -16.49 -2.87
N ILE A 54 -8.96 -16.54 -3.03
CA ILE A 54 -8.02 -15.74 -2.24
C ILE A 54 -8.24 -14.25 -2.49
N GLU A 55 -8.36 -13.83 -3.75
CA GLU A 55 -8.60 -12.44 -4.14
C GLU A 55 -9.92 -11.91 -3.56
N LEU A 56 -11.01 -12.68 -3.68
CA LEU A 56 -12.29 -12.35 -3.07
C LEU A 56 -12.19 -12.25 -1.55
N GLY A 57 -11.54 -13.23 -0.91
CA GLY A 57 -11.31 -13.23 0.53
C GLY A 57 -10.59 -11.97 1.02
N MET A 58 -9.50 -11.60 0.34
CA MET A 58 -8.71 -10.39 0.62
C MET A 58 -9.51 -9.11 0.33
N GLY A 59 -10.31 -9.09 -0.74
CA GLY A 59 -11.20 -7.98 -1.06
C GLY A 59 -12.24 -7.74 0.03
N TYR A 60 -12.86 -8.80 0.55
CA TYR A 60 -13.83 -8.72 1.64
C TYR A 60 -13.19 -8.34 2.98
N ILE A 61 -11.94 -8.75 3.24
CA ILE A 61 -11.14 -8.22 4.36
C ILE A 61 -11.02 -6.70 4.27
N GLY A 62 -10.67 -6.17 3.09
CA GLY A 62 -10.57 -4.72 2.86
C GLY A 62 -11.89 -3.97 3.07
N GLN A 63 -13.02 -4.64 2.89
CA GLN A 63 -14.36 -4.10 3.15
C GLN A 63 -14.86 -4.35 4.58
N ASN A 64 -14.04 -4.98 5.44
CA ASN A 64 -14.42 -5.44 6.78
C ASN A 64 -15.65 -6.39 6.78
N ASN A 65 -15.92 -7.07 5.66
CA ASN A 65 -16.96 -8.11 5.54
C ASN A 65 -16.38 -9.48 5.91
N ARG A 66 -16.38 -9.76 7.21
CA ARG A 66 -15.70 -10.92 7.80
C ARG A 66 -16.28 -12.26 7.36
N ASP A 67 -17.61 -12.34 7.23
CA ASP A 67 -18.29 -13.58 6.87
C ASP A 67 -17.94 -14.01 5.44
N GLN A 68 -17.99 -13.06 4.50
CA GLN A 68 -17.62 -13.32 3.11
C GLN A 68 -16.12 -13.58 2.95
N ALA A 69 -15.28 -12.87 3.71
CA ALA A 69 -13.85 -13.16 3.74
C ALA A 69 -13.57 -14.60 4.17
N ARG A 70 -14.18 -15.03 5.29
CA ARG A 70 -14.04 -16.39 5.83
C ARG A 70 -14.49 -17.44 4.84
N LEU A 71 -15.69 -17.26 4.27
CA LEU A 71 -16.25 -18.20 3.30
C LEU A 71 -15.29 -18.45 2.13
N ASN A 72 -14.82 -17.37 1.50
CA ASN A 72 -13.94 -17.48 0.32
C ASN A 72 -12.56 -18.06 0.69
N LEU A 73 -11.97 -17.65 1.82
CA LEU A 73 -10.69 -18.19 2.27
C LEU A 73 -10.78 -19.67 2.65
N LEU A 74 -11.91 -20.13 3.22
CA LEU A 74 -12.14 -21.55 3.47
C LEU A 74 -12.28 -22.33 2.16
N ARG A 75 -12.97 -21.79 1.15
CA ARG A 75 -13.01 -22.42 -0.20
C ARG A 75 -11.63 -22.50 -0.84
N ALA A 76 -10.79 -21.49 -0.67
CA ALA A 76 -9.39 -21.55 -1.10
C ALA A 76 -8.64 -22.69 -0.39
N LEU A 77 -8.79 -22.83 0.93
CA LEU A 77 -8.14 -23.88 1.71
C LEU A 77 -8.72 -25.29 1.47
N GLU A 78 -9.97 -25.41 1.00
CA GLU A 78 -10.52 -26.68 0.51
C GLU A 78 -9.83 -27.14 -0.78
N ILE A 79 -9.45 -26.20 -1.66
CA ILE A 79 -8.70 -26.50 -2.90
C ILE A 79 -7.24 -26.81 -2.57
N ASP A 80 -6.61 -25.98 -1.74
CA ASP A 80 -5.24 -26.17 -1.26
C ASP A 80 -5.07 -25.70 0.19
N SER A 81 -5.11 -26.66 1.10
CA SER A 81 -4.89 -26.43 2.54
C SER A 81 -3.50 -25.87 2.88
N ARG A 82 -2.54 -26.01 1.97
CA ARG A 82 -1.16 -25.54 2.13
C ARG A 82 -0.88 -24.23 1.40
N SER A 83 -1.90 -23.61 0.80
CA SER A 83 -1.73 -22.33 0.10
C SER A 83 -1.20 -21.26 1.06
N PRO A 84 0.03 -20.73 0.85
CA PRO A 84 0.59 -19.69 1.70
C PRO A 84 -0.28 -18.42 1.70
N ALA A 85 -0.81 -18.06 0.53
CA ALA A 85 -1.64 -16.88 0.33
C ALA A 85 -3.00 -17.01 1.04
N ALA A 86 -3.66 -18.17 0.98
CA ALA A 86 -4.91 -18.41 1.71
C ALA A 86 -4.69 -18.42 3.23
N ASN A 87 -3.62 -19.06 3.71
CA ASN A 87 -3.26 -19.05 5.13
C ASN A 87 -2.92 -17.62 5.61
N ASN A 88 -2.20 -16.81 4.84
CA ASN A 88 -1.99 -15.40 5.15
C ASN A 88 -3.32 -14.61 5.19
N GLY A 89 -4.25 -14.89 4.27
CA GLY A 89 -5.58 -14.29 4.29
C GLY A 89 -6.35 -14.62 5.56
N MET A 90 -6.34 -15.89 6.00
CA MET A 90 -6.96 -16.30 7.27
C MET A 90 -6.31 -15.61 8.47
N ALA A 91 -4.98 -15.47 8.47
CA ALA A 91 -4.26 -14.77 9.54
C ALA A 91 -4.74 -13.31 9.69
N LEU A 92 -4.86 -12.59 8.57
CA LEU A 92 -5.36 -11.22 8.53
C LEU A 92 -6.83 -11.12 8.99
N LEU A 93 -7.66 -12.09 8.60
CA LEU A 93 -9.06 -12.16 9.05
C LEU A 93 -9.14 -12.31 10.58
N TYR A 94 -8.41 -13.27 11.15
CA TYR A 94 -8.37 -13.47 12.60
C TYR A 94 -7.80 -12.25 13.34
N GLN A 95 -6.82 -11.55 12.74
CA GLN A 95 -6.29 -10.31 13.31
C GLN A 95 -7.38 -9.22 13.44
N ILE A 96 -8.24 -9.06 12.42
CA ILE A 96 -9.34 -8.08 12.45
C ILE A 96 -10.44 -8.49 13.43
N GLU A 97 -10.63 -9.80 13.63
CA GLU A 97 -11.50 -10.37 14.65
C GLU A 97 -10.91 -10.28 16.07
N ARG A 98 -9.64 -9.84 16.19
CA ARG A 98 -8.87 -9.75 17.43
C ARG A 98 -8.53 -11.10 18.07
N ASP A 99 -8.63 -12.18 17.30
CA ASP A 99 -8.15 -13.50 17.71
C ASP A 99 -6.66 -13.63 17.39
N SER A 100 -5.84 -13.17 18.32
CA SER A 100 -4.39 -13.09 18.12
C SER A 100 -3.73 -14.47 18.06
N ALA A 101 -4.31 -15.48 18.73
CA ALA A 101 -3.77 -16.83 18.76
C ALA A 101 -3.88 -17.50 17.39
N HIS A 102 -5.08 -17.49 16.81
CA HIS A 102 -5.28 -18.06 15.47
C HIS A 102 -4.60 -17.21 14.40
N ALA A 103 -4.58 -15.87 14.52
CA ALA A 103 -3.85 -15.03 13.58
C ALA A 103 -2.37 -15.44 13.47
N GLU A 104 -1.69 -15.62 14.61
CA GLU A 104 -0.29 -16.04 14.63
C GLU A 104 -0.10 -17.45 14.07
N GLU A 105 -0.98 -18.39 14.40
CA GLU A 105 -0.92 -19.76 13.87
C GLU A 105 -0.96 -19.76 12.32
N TYR A 106 -1.88 -19.00 11.74
CA TYR A 106 -2.04 -18.93 10.29
C TYR A 106 -0.90 -18.17 9.60
N PHE A 107 -0.31 -17.14 10.22
CA PHE A 107 0.92 -16.52 9.72
C PHE A 107 2.08 -17.52 9.69
N LYS A 108 2.25 -18.30 10.77
CA LYS A 108 3.29 -19.34 10.83
C LYS A 108 3.05 -20.44 9.79
N LYS A 109 1.80 -20.86 9.57
CA LYS A 109 1.46 -21.80 8.48
C LYS A 109 1.84 -21.27 7.11
N ALA A 110 1.48 -20.02 6.80
CA ALA A 110 1.85 -19.39 5.53
C ALA A 110 3.36 -19.43 5.30
N LEU A 111 4.15 -19.05 6.30
CA LEU A 111 5.62 -19.03 6.23
C LEU A 111 6.28 -20.42 6.33
N ALA A 112 5.58 -21.42 6.84
CA ALA A 112 6.03 -22.81 6.82
C ALA A 112 5.86 -23.44 5.44
N TYR A 113 4.78 -23.09 4.73
CA TYR A 113 4.52 -23.58 3.37
C TYR A 113 5.29 -22.82 2.29
N ASP A 114 5.57 -21.53 2.52
CA ASP A 114 6.49 -20.76 1.71
C ASP A 114 7.31 -19.80 2.58
N ARG A 115 8.59 -20.15 2.77
CA ARG A 115 9.53 -19.37 3.59
C ARG A 115 9.89 -18.04 2.94
N ASP A 116 9.70 -17.87 1.63
CA ASP A 116 10.05 -16.66 0.91
C ASP A 116 8.83 -15.79 0.60
N PHE A 117 7.66 -16.09 1.22
CA PHE A 117 6.44 -15.33 1.02
C PHE A 117 6.52 -13.94 1.68
N THR A 118 7.11 -12.98 0.97
CA THR A 118 7.41 -11.62 1.44
C THR A 118 6.18 -10.88 1.97
N GLN A 119 5.02 -11.05 1.32
CA GLN A 119 3.77 -10.43 1.79
C GLN A 119 3.37 -10.95 3.18
N ALA A 120 3.44 -12.26 3.43
CA ALA A 120 3.13 -12.81 4.74
C ALA A 120 4.14 -12.37 5.81
N ARG A 121 5.43 -12.24 5.46
CA ARG A 121 6.45 -11.71 6.39
C ARG A 121 6.15 -10.28 6.79
N ASN A 122 5.84 -9.40 5.83
CA ASN A 122 5.50 -8.01 6.12
C ASN A 122 4.23 -7.90 6.99
N ASN A 123 3.20 -8.69 6.69
CA ASN A 123 1.97 -8.71 7.48
C ASN A 123 2.19 -9.26 8.89
N TYR A 124 2.94 -10.36 9.01
CA TYR A 124 3.25 -10.97 10.30
C TYR A 124 4.11 -10.03 11.16
N ALA A 125 5.04 -9.30 10.56
CA ALA A 125 5.79 -8.27 11.27
C ALA A 125 4.89 -7.17 11.84
N ALA A 126 3.92 -6.68 11.05
CA ALA A 126 2.96 -5.68 11.51
C ALA A 126 2.10 -6.23 12.66
N PHE A 127 1.68 -7.50 12.57
CA PHE A 127 1.00 -8.20 13.67
C PHE A 127 1.87 -8.28 14.92
N LEU A 128 3.12 -8.73 14.82
CA LEU A 128 4.07 -8.84 15.92
C LEU A 128 4.33 -7.48 16.58
N PHE A 129 4.50 -6.43 15.78
CA PHE A 129 4.70 -5.07 16.27
C PHE A 129 3.49 -4.57 17.07
N ALA A 130 2.26 -4.84 16.60
CA ALA A 130 1.04 -4.51 17.33
C ALA A 130 0.91 -5.26 18.67
N GLN A 131 1.52 -6.44 18.78
CA GLN A 131 1.63 -7.21 20.03
C GLN A 131 2.83 -6.80 20.90
N ASN A 132 3.50 -5.69 20.57
CA ASN A 132 4.71 -5.21 21.25
C ASN A 132 5.89 -6.20 21.21
N ARG A 133 5.91 -7.13 20.24
CA ARG A 133 7.01 -8.08 19.97
C ARG A 133 7.95 -7.48 18.91
N VAL A 134 8.63 -6.41 19.31
CA VAL A 134 9.32 -5.49 18.39
C VAL A 134 10.53 -6.15 17.72
N GLU A 135 11.30 -6.94 18.46
CA GLU A 135 12.47 -7.67 17.95
C GLU A 135 12.07 -8.70 16.89
N GLU A 136 11.01 -9.47 17.14
CA GLU A 136 10.52 -10.46 16.18
C GLU A 136 9.97 -9.80 14.92
N ALA A 137 9.27 -8.66 15.06
CA ALA A 137 8.82 -7.88 13.91
C ALA A 137 10.01 -7.39 13.06
N TYR A 138 11.08 -6.94 13.71
CA TYR A 138 12.30 -6.50 13.04
C TYR A 138 12.91 -7.62 12.20
N GLU A 139 13.01 -8.84 12.74
CA GLU A 139 13.55 -9.99 12.01
C GLU A 139 12.72 -10.35 10.77
N GLN A 140 11.40 -10.35 10.89
CA GLN A 140 10.51 -10.60 9.76
C GLN A 140 10.65 -9.54 8.66
N LEU A 141 10.77 -8.26 9.02
CA LEU A 141 10.96 -7.16 8.07
C LEU A 141 12.35 -7.18 7.44
N ASN A 142 13.38 -7.53 8.20
CA ASN A 142 14.73 -7.68 7.69
C ASN A 142 14.79 -8.76 6.60
N LEU A 143 14.11 -9.90 6.82
CA LEU A 143 13.96 -10.94 5.80
C LEU A 143 13.14 -10.45 4.60
N ALA A 144 11.98 -9.83 4.84
CA ALA A 144 11.12 -9.30 3.78
C ALA A 144 11.83 -8.25 2.90
N SER A 145 12.73 -7.45 3.46
CA SER A 145 13.45 -6.40 2.74
C SER A 145 14.42 -6.92 1.66
N ARG A 146 14.77 -8.21 1.70
CA ARG A 146 15.73 -8.85 0.79
C ARG A 146 15.10 -9.19 -0.56
N ASP A 147 13.79 -9.34 -0.63
CA ASP A 147 13.08 -9.58 -1.89
C ASP A 147 13.04 -8.27 -2.70
N VAL A 148 13.89 -8.19 -3.72
CA VAL A 148 14.02 -7.02 -4.60
C VAL A 148 12.87 -6.87 -5.58
N ASN A 149 12.10 -7.93 -5.82
CA ASN A 149 10.99 -7.93 -6.79
C ASN A 149 9.64 -7.65 -6.13
N TYR A 150 9.58 -7.60 -4.79
CA TYR A 150 8.34 -7.31 -4.09
C TYR A 150 7.85 -5.89 -4.37
N ARG A 151 6.69 -5.76 -5.01
CA ARG A 151 6.11 -4.46 -5.39
C ARG A 151 5.93 -3.50 -4.21
N LEU A 152 5.61 -4.02 -3.02
CA LEU A 152 5.43 -3.20 -1.81
C LEU A 152 6.69 -3.11 -0.95
N ARG A 153 7.87 -3.36 -1.54
CA ARG A 153 9.17 -3.20 -0.84
C ARG A 153 9.39 -1.80 -0.25
N PRO A 154 8.94 -0.67 -0.84
CA PRO A 154 8.99 0.63 -0.15
C PRO A 154 8.28 0.60 1.21
N GLN A 155 7.09 -0.01 1.29
CA GLN A 155 6.34 -0.16 2.54
C GLN A 155 7.07 -1.06 3.55
N VAL A 156 7.75 -2.11 3.09
CA VAL A 156 8.60 -2.96 3.96
C VAL A 156 9.70 -2.12 4.60
N PHE A 157 10.37 -1.26 3.83
CA PHE A 157 11.41 -0.39 4.37
C PHE A 157 10.86 0.68 5.32
N LEU A 158 9.68 1.25 5.04
CA LEU A 158 9.00 2.13 5.97
C LEU A 158 8.75 1.43 7.31
N ASN A 159 8.15 0.23 7.27
CA ASN A 159 7.88 -0.57 8.45
C ASN A 159 9.18 -0.94 9.19
N LEU A 160 10.22 -1.36 8.46
CA LEU A 160 11.52 -1.71 9.04
C LEU A 160 12.13 -0.52 9.77
N GLY A 161 12.08 0.67 9.18
CA GLY A 161 12.60 1.88 9.83
C GLY A 161 11.84 2.23 11.10
N THR A 162 10.51 2.12 11.07
CA THR A 162 9.65 2.36 12.24
C THR A 162 9.94 1.38 13.37
N VAL A 163 10.09 0.10 13.06
CA VAL A 163 10.43 -0.93 14.05
C VAL A 163 11.85 -0.73 14.58
N ALA A 164 12.82 -0.45 13.71
CA ALA A 164 14.20 -0.16 14.10
C ALA A 164 14.30 1.06 15.04
N SER A 165 13.54 2.12 14.74
CA SER A 165 13.45 3.31 15.60
C SER A 165 12.93 2.95 17.00
N LYS A 166 11.89 2.11 17.08
CA LYS A 166 11.35 1.62 18.36
C LYS A 166 12.37 0.82 19.19
N LEU A 167 13.30 0.14 18.54
CA LEU A 167 14.42 -0.58 19.17
C LEU A 167 15.62 0.34 19.52
N GLY A 168 15.53 1.65 19.25
CA GLY A 168 16.66 2.57 19.44
C GLY A 168 17.77 2.41 18.39
N LYS A 169 17.53 1.65 17.31
CA LYS A 169 18.47 1.47 16.20
C LYS A 169 18.38 2.65 15.22
N THR A 170 18.68 3.84 15.70
CA THR A 170 18.45 5.12 15.00
C THR A 170 19.07 5.18 13.60
N ARG A 171 20.30 4.69 13.43
CA ARG A 171 20.98 4.67 12.13
C ARG A 171 20.26 3.76 11.14
N GLU A 172 19.91 2.56 11.56
CA GLU A 172 19.19 1.59 10.70
C GLU A 172 17.79 2.10 10.36
N ALA A 173 17.13 2.80 11.29
CA ALA A 173 15.85 3.43 11.04
C ALA A 173 15.94 4.46 9.90
N LYS A 174 16.91 5.36 9.99
CA LYS A 174 17.20 6.37 8.97
C LYS A 174 17.47 5.73 7.61
N ASP A 175 18.40 4.77 7.55
CA ASP A 175 18.78 4.08 6.31
C ASP A 175 17.56 3.40 5.65
N ALA A 176 16.68 2.79 6.45
CA ALA A 176 15.47 2.14 5.96
C ALA A 176 14.47 3.16 5.39
N TRP A 177 14.21 4.28 6.08
CA TRP A 177 13.31 5.31 5.56
C TRP A 177 13.87 5.99 4.31
N GLU A 178 15.17 6.23 4.23
CA GLU A 178 15.83 6.75 3.02
C GLU A 178 15.70 5.77 1.84
N ARG A 179 15.84 4.46 2.08
CA ARG A 179 15.57 3.42 1.07
C ARG A 179 14.11 3.39 0.63
N ALA A 180 13.16 3.58 1.55
CA ALA A 180 11.74 3.67 1.20
C ALA A 180 11.50 4.83 0.22
N ILE A 181 12.07 6.01 0.49
CA ILE A 181 12.00 7.19 -0.40
C ILE A 181 12.69 6.94 -1.75
N ALA A 182 13.83 6.26 -1.74
CA ALA A 182 14.57 5.95 -2.96
C ALA A 182 13.79 5.03 -3.90
N LEU A 183 13.00 4.10 -3.35
CA LEU A 183 12.15 3.18 -4.12
C LEU A 183 10.81 3.79 -4.51
N ASP A 184 10.23 4.64 -3.66
CA ASP A 184 8.98 5.35 -3.92
C ASP A 184 9.03 6.77 -3.33
N ARG A 185 9.18 7.77 -4.21
CA ARG A 185 9.27 9.18 -3.85
C ARG A 185 7.93 9.83 -3.49
N GLU A 186 6.82 9.14 -3.76
CA GLU A 186 5.46 9.61 -3.49
C GLU A 186 4.90 9.06 -2.17
N GLN A 187 5.57 8.07 -1.57
CA GLN A 187 5.21 7.59 -0.25
C GLN A 187 5.51 8.66 0.81
N ALA A 188 4.48 9.27 1.39
CA ALA A 188 4.62 10.39 2.33
C ALA A 188 5.16 9.97 3.72
N GLY A 189 4.94 8.72 4.12
CA GLY A 189 5.26 8.22 5.47
C GLY A 189 6.73 8.39 5.89
N PRO A 190 7.70 7.90 5.09
CA PRO A 190 9.13 8.02 5.42
C PRO A 190 9.60 9.47 5.63
N TYR A 191 9.03 10.43 4.90
CA TYR A 191 9.38 11.85 5.08
C TYR A 191 8.95 12.36 6.46
N LEU A 192 7.79 11.95 6.98
CA LEU A 192 7.37 12.35 8.34
C LEU A 192 8.26 11.73 9.41
N GLU A 193 8.68 10.48 9.21
CA GLU A 193 9.59 9.80 10.14
C GLU A 193 10.98 10.46 10.16
N LEU A 194 11.53 10.78 8.99
CA LEU A 194 12.79 11.51 8.90
C LEU A 194 12.68 12.93 9.45
N ALA A 195 11.56 13.62 9.21
CA ALA A 195 11.32 14.95 9.80
C ALA A 195 11.33 14.89 11.33
N GLN A 196 10.67 13.90 11.93
CA GLN A 196 10.70 13.70 13.38
C GLN A 196 12.12 13.38 13.87
N LEU A 197 12.84 12.50 13.16
CA LEU A 197 14.21 12.13 13.52
C LEU A 197 15.14 13.35 13.54
N TYR A 198 15.14 14.16 12.48
CA TYR A 198 15.98 15.36 12.41
C TYR A 198 15.58 16.40 13.46
N PHE A 199 14.27 16.54 13.74
CA PHE A 199 13.79 17.40 14.82
C PHE A 199 14.35 16.96 16.18
N ASP A 200 14.30 15.66 16.48
CA ASP A 200 14.82 15.11 17.73
C ASP A 200 16.34 15.24 17.85
N GLN A 201 17.06 15.31 16.73
CA GLN A 201 18.50 15.58 16.66
C GLN A 201 18.84 17.07 16.72
N GLY A 202 17.85 17.97 16.65
CA GLY A 202 18.04 19.42 16.62
C GLY A 202 18.41 19.99 15.25
N ASP A 203 18.43 19.18 14.19
CA ASP A 203 18.62 19.65 12.82
C ASP A 203 17.29 20.16 12.25
N LEU A 204 16.91 21.36 12.70
CA LEU A 204 15.65 22.01 12.34
C LEU A 204 15.50 22.27 10.83
N PRO A 205 16.55 22.69 10.09
CA PRO A 205 16.45 22.88 8.64
C PRO A 205 16.08 21.60 7.89
N GLU A 206 16.73 20.47 8.19
CA GLU A 206 16.40 19.19 7.56
C GLU A 206 15.01 18.71 7.99
N ALA A 207 14.67 18.83 9.28
CA ALA A 207 13.35 18.49 9.78
C ALA A 207 12.23 19.23 9.03
N LYS A 208 12.41 20.53 8.79
CA LYS A 208 11.47 21.35 8.00
C LYS A 208 11.38 20.89 6.56
N ARG A 209 12.52 20.63 5.91
CA ARG A 209 12.58 20.16 4.52
C ARG A 209 11.79 18.87 4.33
N PHE A 210 11.99 17.89 5.20
CA PHE A 210 11.29 16.62 5.16
C PHE A 210 9.79 16.77 5.48
N LEU A 211 9.44 17.61 6.46
CA LEU A 211 8.03 17.84 6.81
C LEU A 211 7.26 18.55 5.68
N ASP A 212 7.88 19.51 5.00
CA ASP A 212 7.28 20.19 3.86
C ASP A 212 7.06 19.22 2.69
N ARG A 213 8.00 18.33 2.45
CA ARG A 213 7.83 17.26 1.45
C ARG A 213 6.70 16.30 1.83
N HIS A 214 6.58 15.93 3.10
CA HIS A 214 5.43 15.15 3.59
C HIS A 214 4.10 15.87 3.34
N ALA A 215 4.03 17.18 3.63
CA ALA A 215 2.81 17.98 3.49
C ALA A 215 2.37 18.17 2.02
N GLN A 216 3.28 18.05 1.05
CA GLN A 216 2.93 18.03 -0.38
C GLN A 216 2.26 16.72 -0.81
N LEU A 217 2.53 15.62 -0.12
CA LEU A 217 2.13 14.26 -0.52
C LEU A 217 0.93 13.74 0.28
N ALA A 218 0.72 14.22 1.50
CA ALA A 218 -0.33 13.73 2.37
C ALA A 218 -1.18 14.85 2.97
N LYS A 219 -2.43 14.50 3.28
CA LYS A 219 -3.26 15.34 4.15
C LYS A 219 -2.62 15.44 5.53
N PRO A 220 -2.75 16.59 6.22
CA PRO A 220 -2.21 16.74 7.57
C PRO A 220 -2.77 15.68 8.53
N SER A 221 -1.91 15.14 9.36
CA SER A 221 -2.24 14.34 10.55
C SER A 221 -1.98 15.15 11.83
N ALA A 222 -2.58 14.74 12.95
CA ALA A 222 -2.32 15.34 14.26
C ALA A 222 -0.81 15.40 14.57
N ARG A 223 -0.10 14.28 14.36
CA ARG A 223 1.35 14.20 14.50
C ARG A 223 2.10 15.19 13.62
N SER A 224 1.78 15.26 12.33
CA SER A 224 2.45 16.18 11.40
C SER A 224 2.22 17.66 11.73
N LEU A 225 1.01 18.01 12.18
CA LEU A 225 0.68 19.38 12.59
C LEU A 225 1.38 19.75 13.89
N TRP A 226 1.46 18.81 14.82
CA TRP A 226 2.17 19.05 16.07
C TRP A 226 3.68 19.19 15.89
N LEU A 227 4.27 18.38 15.01
CA LEU A 227 5.66 18.60 14.60
C LEU A 227 5.84 19.95 13.90
N ALA A 228 4.89 20.35 13.04
CA ALA A 228 4.92 21.66 12.40
C ALA A 228 4.89 22.80 13.43
N VAL A 229 3.98 22.77 14.41
CA VAL A 229 3.91 23.79 15.47
C VAL A 229 5.25 23.96 16.16
N ARG A 230 5.86 22.85 16.60
CA ARG A 230 7.16 22.89 17.29
C ARG A 230 8.30 23.40 16.40
N LEU A 231 8.26 23.10 15.11
CA LEU A 231 9.24 23.64 14.15
C LEU A 231 9.04 25.14 13.94
N GLU A 232 7.81 25.60 13.71
CA GLU A 232 7.53 27.03 13.52
C GLU A 232 7.94 27.84 14.77
N ASP A 233 7.67 27.32 15.97
CA ASP A 233 8.12 27.92 17.23
C ASP A 233 9.65 28.00 17.31
N ALA A 234 10.36 26.92 16.98
CA ALA A 234 11.82 26.89 16.97
C ALA A 234 12.44 27.86 15.94
N PHE A 235 11.72 28.21 14.87
CA PHE A 235 12.10 29.24 13.92
C PHE A 235 11.61 30.65 14.27
N GLY A 236 10.89 30.82 15.39
CA GLY A 236 10.32 32.10 15.82
C GLY A 236 9.14 32.59 14.96
N ASN A 237 8.48 31.70 14.23
CA ASN A 237 7.34 32.03 13.37
C ASN A 237 6.01 31.90 14.13
N ALA A 238 5.63 32.96 14.85
CA ALA A 238 4.40 33.01 15.65
C ALA A 238 3.12 32.78 14.82
N ASP A 239 3.05 33.32 13.60
CA ASP A 239 1.91 33.12 12.70
C ASP A 239 1.78 31.65 12.28
N GLY A 240 2.92 31.00 12.01
CA GLY A 240 3.02 29.58 11.71
C GLY A 240 2.52 28.72 12.87
N VAL A 241 2.97 29.01 14.10
CA VAL A 241 2.51 28.36 15.33
C VAL A 241 1.00 28.45 15.47
N ALA A 242 0.44 29.67 15.39
CA ALA A 242 -0.99 29.90 15.55
C ALA A 242 -1.81 29.17 14.47
N SER A 243 -1.40 29.28 13.20
CA SER A 243 -2.11 28.66 12.07
C SER A 243 -2.13 27.13 12.16
N LYS A 244 -0.97 26.50 12.39
CA LYS A 244 -0.85 25.03 12.51
C LYS A 244 -1.54 24.51 13.78
N GLY A 245 -1.44 25.25 14.88
CA GLY A 245 -2.09 24.93 16.16
C GLY A 245 -3.62 25.00 16.08
N MET A 246 -4.17 26.02 15.40
CA MET A 246 -5.60 26.08 15.10
C MET A 246 -6.06 24.92 14.23
N ALA A 247 -5.30 24.59 13.18
CA ALA A 247 -5.60 23.44 12.33
C ALA A 247 -5.61 22.14 13.14
N LEU A 248 -4.64 21.95 14.04
CA LEU A 248 -4.55 20.79 14.93
C LEU A 248 -5.80 20.66 15.81
N ARG A 249 -6.19 21.75 16.48
CA ARG A 249 -7.39 21.78 17.34
C ARG A 249 -8.68 21.54 16.57
N LYS A 250 -8.80 22.13 15.37
CA LYS A 250 -10.01 22.03 14.55
C LYS A 250 -10.18 20.64 13.94
N LEU A 251 -9.11 20.07 13.39
CA LEU A 251 -9.16 18.80 12.66
C LEU A 251 -9.04 17.60 13.60
N PHE A 252 -8.34 17.73 14.72
CA PHE A 252 -8.02 16.62 15.62
C PHE A 252 -8.25 16.96 17.10
N PRO A 253 -9.44 17.45 17.50
CA PRO A 253 -9.70 18.00 18.83
C PRO A 253 -9.46 17.01 19.98
N TYR A 254 -9.58 15.70 19.73
CA TYR A 254 -9.42 14.64 20.74
C TYR A 254 -8.09 13.88 20.61
N SER A 255 -7.17 14.35 19.75
CA SER A 255 -5.85 13.73 19.63
C SER A 255 -4.98 14.06 20.84
N ARG A 256 -4.05 13.16 21.17
CA ARG A 256 -3.03 13.40 22.19
C ARG A 256 -2.24 14.68 21.86
N GLU A 257 -1.89 14.87 20.60
CA GLU A 257 -1.16 16.02 20.11
C GLU A 257 -1.90 17.35 20.33
N ALA A 258 -3.22 17.37 20.15
CA ALA A 258 -4.01 18.57 20.45
C ALA A 258 -4.02 18.89 21.96
N VAL A 259 -4.03 17.86 22.81
CA VAL A 259 -3.89 18.02 24.26
C VAL A 259 -2.49 18.54 24.62
N ASP A 260 -1.45 17.97 24.01
CA ASP A 260 -0.05 18.39 24.21
C ASP A 260 0.15 19.85 23.78
N TYR A 261 -0.40 20.26 22.63
CA TYR A 261 -0.41 21.65 22.18
C TYR A 261 -1.12 22.57 23.18
N GLN A 262 -2.31 22.19 23.67
CA GLN A 262 -3.09 22.99 24.62
C GLN A 262 -2.36 23.19 25.95
N LYS A 263 -1.60 22.18 26.39
CA LYS A 263 -0.73 22.29 27.57
C LYS A 263 0.45 23.21 27.28
N TRP A 264 1.12 23.00 26.15
CA TRP A 264 2.26 23.79 25.72
C TRP A 264 1.96 25.30 25.66
N ILE A 265 0.82 25.72 25.07
CA ILE A 265 0.48 27.15 25.02
C ILE A 265 0.25 27.78 26.39
N LYS A 266 -0.26 27.02 27.38
CA LYS A 266 -0.46 27.49 28.76
C LYS A 266 0.89 27.68 29.44
N ASP A 267 1.79 26.73 29.26
CA ASP A 267 3.12 26.75 29.87
C ASP A 267 4.02 27.84 29.24
N SER A 268 3.81 28.13 27.95
CA SER A 268 4.61 29.12 27.18
C SER A 268 4.19 30.58 27.41
N GLY A 269 3.10 30.83 28.13
CA GLY A 269 2.51 32.18 28.24
C GLY A 269 1.93 32.74 26.94
N GLN A 270 1.80 31.91 25.88
CA GLN A 270 1.21 32.29 24.60
C GLN A 270 -0.33 32.20 24.59
N SER A 271 -0.96 32.39 25.75
CA SER A 271 -2.41 32.50 25.84
C SER A 271 -2.86 33.84 25.24
N GLN A 272 -3.39 33.80 24.02
CA GLN A 272 -4.30 34.82 23.49
C GLN A 272 -5.66 34.19 23.20
#